data_AF-A0A2Z4PWD3-F1
#
_entry.id   AF-A0A2Z4PWD3-F1
#
_cell.length_a   1.000
_cell.length_b   1.000
_cell.length_c   1.000
_cell.angle_alpha   90.00
_cell.angle_beta   90.00
_cell.angle_gamma   90.00
#
_symmetry.space_group_name_H-M   'P 1'
#
loop_
_entity.id
_entity.type
_entity.pdbx_description
1 polymer ?
#
loop_
_entity_poly.entity_id
_entity_poly.type
_entity_poly.pdbx_seq_one_letter_code
_entity_poly.pdbx_strand_id
1 'polypeptide(L)'
;MISDRYLTKETKVFFLEYLLYVIGQLKNANYQSKFVSKQAFLVHLLTELKSGRQQVARERVGSQEQFDQVCDALQYILREMRNIPENRVVSRVIVKHHIVLVRYAHALAYRDLLVKQAGLDLENDKKGQALEKYRIALSSIEKNRSVSSSKREIVRLQSMIQDVEKVLFSKRDKTEPELK
;
A
#
# COMPACT_ATOMS: atom_id res chain seq x y z
N MET A 1 -4.96 5.25 12.70
CA MET A 1 -3.95 4.16 12.66
C MET A 1 -3.88 3.67 11.22
N ILE A 2 -2.70 3.45 10.63
CA ILE A 2 -2.60 2.98 9.23
C ILE A 2 -3.15 1.56 9.14
N SER A 3 -4.08 1.32 8.22
CA SER A 3 -4.61 -0.01 7.91
C SER A 3 -3.49 -0.97 7.52
N ASP A 4 -3.58 -2.22 7.96
CA ASP A 4 -2.60 -3.28 7.67
C ASP A 4 -2.56 -3.65 6.19
N ARG A 5 -3.56 -3.18 5.43
CA ARG A 5 -3.54 -3.20 3.96
C ARG A 5 -2.34 -2.45 3.38
N TYR A 6 -1.89 -1.37 4.03
CA TYR A 6 -0.83 -0.48 3.53
C TYR A 6 0.50 -0.66 4.25
N LEU A 7 0.61 -1.58 5.19
CA LEU A 7 1.88 -1.93 5.81
C LEU A 7 1.95 -3.44 6.03
N THR A 8 2.70 -4.12 5.17
CA THR A 8 2.75 -5.59 5.18
C THR A 8 3.29 -6.12 6.51
N LYS A 9 2.79 -7.29 6.93
CA LYS A 9 3.31 -8.02 8.10
C LYS A 9 4.83 -8.13 8.06
N GLU A 10 5.38 -8.48 6.90
CA GLU A 10 6.82 -8.60 6.68
C GLU A 10 7.58 -7.30 6.98
N THR A 11 7.08 -6.16 6.49
CA THR A 11 7.69 -4.85 6.76
C THR A 11 7.60 -4.47 8.23
N LYS A 12 6.49 -4.79 8.91
CA LYS A 12 6.36 -4.58 10.35
C LYS A 12 7.34 -5.44 11.16
N VAL A 13 7.47 -6.72 10.79
CA VAL A 13 8.43 -7.65 11.41
C VAL A 13 9.85 -7.10 11.27
N PHE A 14 10.23 -6.69 10.07
CA PHE A 14 11.54 -6.09 9.80
C PHE A 14 11.83 -4.90 10.71
N PHE A 15 10.88 -3.97 10.87
CA PHE A 15 11.07 -2.83 11.76
C PHE A 15 11.23 -3.23 13.22
N LEU A 16 10.40 -4.16 13.72
CA LEU A 16 10.49 -4.60 15.11
C LEU A 16 11.81 -5.32 15.39
N GLU A 17 12.27 -6.17 14.47
CA GLU A 17 13.56 -6.86 14.58
C GLU A 17 14.73 -5.87 14.55
N TYR A 18 14.67 -4.87 13.66
CA TYR A 18 15.66 -3.79 13.61
C TYR A 18 15.70 -2.98 14.91
N LEU A 19 14.54 -2.55 15.44
CA LEU A 19 14.46 -1.79 16.69
C LEU A 19 14.99 -2.60 17.88
N LEU A 20 14.67 -3.90 17.94
CA LEU A 20 15.18 -4.79 18.99
C LEU A 20 16.70 -4.96 18.89
N TYR A 21 17.25 -5.07 17.67
CA TYR A 21 18.69 -5.09 17.45
C TYR A 21 19.35 -3.80 17.96
N VAL A 22 18.80 -2.62 17.63
CA VAL A 22 19.29 -1.33 18.10
C VAL A 22 19.26 -1.24 19.63
N ILE A 23 18.16 -1.67 20.26
CA ILE A 23 18.09 -1.73 21.74
C ILE A 23 19.19 -2.62 22.31
N GLY A 24 19.47 -3.77 21.71
CA GLY A 24 20.58 -4.64 22.11
C GLY A 24 21.94 -3.92 22.07
N GLN A 25 22.22 -3.17 21.01
CA GLN A 25 23.45 -2.38 20.89
C GLN A 25 23.53 -1.28 21.95
N LEU A 26 22.42 -0.55 22.19
CA LEU A 26 22.37 0.50 23.21
C LEU A 26 22.60 -0.06 24.62
N LYS A 27 22.01 -1.21 24.95
CA LYS A 27 22.23 -1.89 26.23
C LYS A 27 23.69 -2.30 26.42
N ASN A 28 24.32 -2.86 25.38
CA ASN A 28 25.73 -3.23 25.42
C ASN A 28 26.66 -2.02 25.63
N ALA A 29 26.24 -0.84 25.16
CA ALA A 29 26.92 0.42 25.40
C ALA A 29 26.56 1.09 26.74
N ASN A 30 25.87 0.38 27.65
CA ASN A 30 25.37 0.89 28.94
C ASN A 30 24.43 2.11 28.81
N TYR A 31 23.82 2.31 27.64
CA TYR A 31 22.88 3.41 27.43
C TYR A 31 21.48 3.05 27.94
N GLN A 32 20.91 3.94 28.76
CA GLN A 32 19.56 3.81 29.33
C GLN A 32 18.65 4.92 28.81
N SER A 33 17.46 4.55 28.35
CA SER A 33 16.45 5.52 27.92
C SER A 33 15.05 4.92 27.96
N LYS A 34 14.02 5.78 27.87
CA LYS A 34 12.61 5.36 27.72
C LYS A 34 12.39 4.48 26.49
N PHE A 35 13.26 4.54 25.48
CA PHE A 35 13.17 3.67 24.32
C PHE A 35 13.70 2.26 24.65
N VAL A 36 14.85 2.17 25.33
CA VAL A 36 15.45 0.90 25.78
C VAL A 36 14.50 0.13 26.72
N SER A 37 13.75 0.85 27.57
CA SER A 37 12.76 0.24 28.47
C SER A 37 11.54 -0.36 27.74
N LYS A 38 11.31 -0.05 26.45
CA LYS A 38 10.23 -0.64 25.64
C LYS A 38 10.57 -2.02 25.06
N GLN A 39 11.74 -2.59 25.35
CA GLN A 39 12.17 -3.87 24.77
C GLN A 39 11.13 -4.99 24.95
N ALA A 40 10.64 -5.19 26.18
CA ALA A 40 9.67 -6.25 26.48
C ALA A 40 8.37 -6.08 25.67
N PHE A 41 7.90 -4.83 25.55
CA PHE A 41 6.73 -4.49 24.72
C PHE A 41 6.98 -4.82 23.24
N LEU A 42 8.14 -4.46 22.70
CA LEU A 42 8.48 -4.75 21.29
C LEU A 42 8.60 -6.26 21.02
N VAL A 43 9.15 -7.03 21.96
CA VAL A 43 9.20 -8.51 21.87
C VAL A 43 7.80 -9.12 21.88
N HIS A 44 6.92 -8.62 22.76
CA HIS A 44 5.53 -9.05 22.81
C HIS A 44 4.83 -8.78 21.48
N LEU A 45 4.95 -7.54 20.97
CA LEU A 45 4.36 -7.13 19.70
C LEU A 45 4.86 -7.97 18.52
N LEU A 46 6.16 -8.28 18.48
CA LEU A 46 6.75 -9.14 17.45
C LEU A 46 6.19 -10.57 17.52
N THR A 47 6.01 -11.11 18.73
CA THR A 47 5.43 -12.44 18.96
C THR A 47 3.97 -12.51 18.51
N GLU A 48 3.16 -11.51 18.86
CA GLU A 48 1.76 -11.41 18.40
C GLU A 48 1.67 -11.33 16.87
N LEU A 49 2.52 -10.50 16.26
CA LEU A 49 2.55 -10.32 14.82
C LEU A 49 2.96 -11.62 14.11
N LYS A 50 3.98 -12.32 14.61
CA LYS A 50 4.45 -13.60 14.06
C LYS A 50 3.40 -14.71 14.22
N SER A 51 2.77 -14.82 15.38
CA SER A 51 1.72 -15.80 15.68
C SER A 51 0.39 -15.55 14.96
N GLY A 52 0.22 -14.39 14.31
CA GLY A 52 -0.99 -14.07 13.55
C GLY A 52 -2.21 -13.78 14.42
N ARG A 53 -2.00 -13.53 15.72
CA ARG A 53 -3.06 -13.24 16.70
C ARG A 53 -3.60 -11.81 16.62
N GLN A 54 -2.99 -10.94 15.82
CA GLN A 54 -3.48 -9.59 15.61
C GLN A 54 -4.67 -9.56 14.65
N GLN A 55 -5.73 -8.88 15.06
CA GLN A 55 -6.87 -8.57 14.21
C GLN A 55 -6.40 -7.62 13.11
N VAL A 56 -6.41 -8.10 11.86
CA VAL A 56 -5.82 -7.37 10.74
C VAL A 56 -6.83 -6.36 10.20
N ALA A 57 -6.63 -5.07 10.45
CA ALA A 57 -7.46 -4.02 9.87
C ALA A 57 -7.16 -3.95 8.36
N ARG A 58 -8.13 -4.34 7.52
CA ARG A 58 -7.99 -4.34 6.04
C ARG A 58 -8.83 -3.28 5.35
N GLU A 59 -9.19 -2.25 6.10
CA GLU A 59 -9.96 -1.12 5.61
C GLU A 59 -9.24 -0.44 4.45
N ARG A 60 -10.04 -0.03 3.46
CA ARG A 60 -9.56 0.70 2.28
C ARG A 60 -9.73 2.19 2.54
N VAL A 61 -8.80 2.97 2.03
CA VAL A 61 -8.93 4.43 1.92
C VAL A 61 -10.23 4.74 1.18
N GLY A 62 -11.11 5.51 1.83
CA GLY A 62 -12.41 5.92 1.31
C GLY A 62 -12.53 7.43 1.08
N SER A 63 -11.58 8.24 1.58
CA SER A 63 -11.57 9.70 1.45
C SER A 63 -10.17 10.23 1.13
N GLN A 64 -10.10 11.47 0.64
CA GLN A 64 -8.84 12.17 0.39
C GLN A 64 -8.04 12.34 1.69
N GLU A 65 -8.72 12.71 2.78
CA GLU A 65 -8.08 12.87 4.10
C GLU A 65 -7.41 11.57 4.58
N GLN A 66 -8.08 10.43 4.44
CA GLN A 66 -7.50 9.13 4.78
C GLN A 66 -6.31 8.79 3.87
N PHE A 67 -6.39 9.14 2.59
CA PHE A 67 -5.28 8.96 1.65
C PHE A 67 -4.06 9.77 2.09
N ASP A 68 -4.24 11.05 2.38
CA ASP A 68 -3.16 11.97 2.77
C ASP A 68 -2.49 11.49 4.06
N GLN A 69 -3.27 11.09 5.08
CA GLN A 69 -2.74 10.51 6.33
C GLN A 69 -1.92 9.24 6.09
N VAL A 70 -2.38 8.34 5.21
CA VAL A 70 -1.64 7.13 4.84
C VAL A 70 -0.36 7.50 4.10
N CYS A 71 -0.42 8.44 3.16
CA CYS A 71 0.73 8.90 2.39
C CYS A 71 1.80 9.54 3.26
N ASP A 72 1.43 10.43 4.18
CA ASP A 72 2.36 11.08 5.10
C ASP A 72 3.12 10.06 5.94
N ALA A 73 2.40 9.08 6.47
CA ALA A 73 3.02 8.05 7.29
C ALA A 73 3.90 7.09 6.46
N LEU A 74 3.53 6.75 5.23
CA LEU A 74 4.38 5.96 4.33
C LEU A 74 5.61 6.74 3.86
N GLN A 75 5.49 8.05 3.65
CA GLN A 75 6.62 8.92 3.31
C GLN A 75 7.61 9.02 4.48
N TYR A 76 7.10 9.17 5.71
CA TYR A 76 7.92 9.09 6.91
C TYR A 76 8.68 7.76 6.97
N ILE A 77 7.98 6.64 6.81
CA ILE A 77 8.58 5.30 6.77
C ILE A 77 9.67 5.19 5.69
N LEU A 78 9.42 5.69 4.48
CA LEU A 78 10.42 5.68 3.39
C LEU A 78 11.66 6.50 3.75
N ARG A 79 11.49 7.65 4.39
CA ARG A 79 12.61 8.48 4.83
C ARG A 79 13.45 7.75 5.86
N GLU A 80 12.82 7.19 6.88
CA GLU A 80 13.54 6.46 7.93
C GLU A 80 14.25 5.22 7.37
N MET A 81 13.61 4.45 6.48
CA MET A 81 14.25 3.28 5.83
C MET A 81 15.53 3.64 5.07
N ARG A 82 15.58 4.79 4.40
CA ARG A 82 16.78 5.23 3.66
C ARG A 82 17.95 5.57 4.57
N ASN A 83 17.67 5.88 5.83
CA ASN A 83 18.67 6.24 6.83
C ASN A 83 19.09 5.06 7.71
N ILE A 84 18.55 3.85 7.49
CA ILE A 84 18.95 2.67 8.25
C ILE A 84 20.38 2.27 7.83
N PRO A 85 21.36 2.30 8.77
CA PRO A 85 22.71 1.86 8.48
C PRO A 85 22.77 0.35 8.30
N GLU A 86 23.59 -0.10 7.35
CA GLU A 86 23.90 -1.51 7.16
C GLU A 86 24.58 -2.07 8.43
N ASN A 87 24.17 -3.27 8.82
CA ASN A 87 24.69 -3.96 9.99
C ASN A 87 24.49 -5.48 9.84
N ARG A 88 24.84 -6.25 10.88
CA ARG A 88 24.73 -7.73 10.83
C ARG A 88 23.30 -8.24 10.64
N VAL A 89 22.29 -7.44 10.96
CA VAL A 89 20.85 -7.78 10.85
C VAL A 89 20.22 -7.14 9.62
N VAL A 90 20.75 -6.03 9.12
CA VAL A 90 20.20 -5.27 8.00
C VAL A 90 21.19 -5.14 6.85
N SER A 91 20.85 -5.74 5.72
CA SER A 91 21.57 -5.56 4.45
C SER A 91 20.86 -4.55 3.55
N ARG A 92 21.61 -3.93 2.63
CA ARG A 92 21.07 -3.00 1.62
C ARG A 92 19.96 -3.62 0.77
N VAL A 93 20.07 -4.92 0.48
CA VAL A 93 19.10 -5.65 -0.34
C VAL A 93 17.77 -5.76 0.39
N ILE A 94 17.79 -6.08 1.69
CA ILE A 94 16.59 -6.16 2.53
C ILE A 94 15.92 -4.78 2.64
N VAL A 95 16.70 -3.72 2.86
CA VAL A 95 16.15 -2.34 2.90
C VAL A 95 15.50 -1.96 1.57
N LYS A 96 16.16 -2.24 0.43
CA LYS A 96 15.61 -1.99 -0.90
C LYS A 96 14.31 -2.76 -1.13
N HIS A 97 14.23 -4.01 -0.68
CA HIS A 97 13.01 -4.81 -0.75
C HIS A 97 11.85 -4.14 -0.02
N HIS A 98 12.05 -3.72 1.23
CA HIS A 98 11.01 -3.03 2.00
C HIS A 98 10.63 -1.66 1.42
N ILE A 99 11.58 -0.91 0.85
CA ILE A 99 11.28 0.33 0.11
C ILE A 99 10.31 0.07 -1.05
N VAL A 100 10.51 -1.03 -1.79
CA VAL A 100 9.60 -1.42 -2.88
C VAL A 100 8.21 -1.76 -2.34
N LEU A 101 8.11 -2.48 -1.22
CA LEU A 101 6.83 -2.79 -0.58
C LEU A 101 6.08 -1.52 -0.13
N VAL A 102 6.79 -0.54 0.44
CA VAL A 102 6.19 0.72 0.89
C VAL A 102 5.75 1.59 -0.30
N ARG A 103 6.53 1.63 -1.38
CA ARG A 103 6.12 2.29 -2.64
C ARG A 103 4.87 1.65 -3.23
N TYR A 104 4.78 0.32 -3.20
CA TYR A 104 3.58 -0.38 -3.62
C TYR A 104 2.38 -0.06 -2.72
N ALA A 105 2.57 0.04 -1.39
CA ALA A 105 1.50 0.44 -0.48
C ALA A 105 0.93 1.83 -0.78
N HIS A 106 1.79 2.79 -1.14
CA HIS A 106 1.37 4.11 -1.59
C HIS A 106 0.51 4.01 -2.88
N ALA A 107 0.97 3.24 -3.86
CA ALA A 107 0.20 3.02 -5.10
C ALA A 107 -1.16 2.32 -4.82
N LEU A 108 -1.20 1.39 -3.85
CA LEU A 108 -2.40 0.69 -3.43
C LEU A 108 -3.42 1.63 -2.76
N ALA A 109 -2.95 2.51 -1.88
CA ALA A 109 -3.80 3.53 -1.25
C ALA A 109 -4.42 4.46 -2.31
N TYR A 110 -3.62 4.90 -3.28
CA TYR A 110 -4.09 5.78 -4.36
C TYR A 110 -5.11 5.07 -5.24
N ARG A 111 -4.86 3.80 -5.57
CA ARG A 111 -5.82 2.94 -6.29
C ARG A 111 -7.15 2.84 -5.57
N ASP A 112 -7.14 2.68 -4.24
CA ASP A 112 -8.39 2.53 -3.48
C ASP A 112 -9.21 3.81 -3.48
N LEU A 113 -8.56 4.97 -3.30
CA LEU A 113 -9.19 6.27 -3.43
C LEU A 113 -9.81 6.46 -4.81
N LEU A 114 -9.04 6.23 -5.87
CA LEU A 114 -9.51 6.40 -7.25
C LEU A 114 -10.69 5.49 -7.58
N VAL A 115 -10.67 4.25 -7.10
CA VAL A 115 -11.77 3.31 -7.31
C VAL A 115 -13.02 3.72 -6.55
N LYS A 116 -12.88 4.27 -5.33
CA LYS A 116 -14.02 4.83 -4.60
C LYS A 116 -14.62 6.03 -5.34
N GLN A 117 -13.78 6.96 -5.81
CA GLN A 117 -14.21 8.12 -6.59
C GLN A 117 -14.84 7.72 -7.93
N ALA A 118 -14.27 6.74 -8.63
CA ALA A 118 -14.85 6.21 -9.86
C ALA A 118 -16.23 5.57 -9.64
N GLY A 119 -16.43 4.90 -8.50
CA GLY A 119 -17.76 4.42 -8.09
C GLY A 119 -18.77 5.55 -7.96
N LEU A 120 -18.40 6.65 -7.30
CA LEU A 120 -19.25 7.85 -7.20
C LEU A 120 -19.51 8.48 -8.58
N ASP A 121 -18.53 8.49 -9.48
CA ASP A 121 -18.73 8.98 -10.84
C ASP A 121 -19.73 8.11 -11.60
N LEU A 122 -19.69 6.78 -11.44
CA LEU A 122 -20.65 5.87 -12.07
C LEU A 122 -22.06 6.08 -11.53
N GLU A 123 -22.23 6.29 -10.22
CA GLU A 123 -23.51 6.62 -9.59
C GLU A 123 -24.09 7.95 -10.14
N ASN A 124 -23.22 8.89 -10.53
CA ASN A 124 -23.60 10.18 -11.11
C ASN A 124 -23.62 10.19 -12.65
N ASP A 125 -23.64 9.01 -13.30
CA ASP A 125 -23.64 8.82 -14.75
C ASP A 125 -22.41 9.37 -15.50
N LYS A 126 -21.33 9.70 -14.79
CA LYS A 126 -20.06 10.23 -15.34
C LYS A 126 -19.11 9.11 -15.75
N LYS A 127 -19.58 8.18 -16.59
CA LYS A 127 -18.85 6.96 -16.99
C LYS A 127 -17.45 7.24 -17.58
N GLY A 128 -17.28 8.31 -18.35
CA GLY A 128 -15.99 8.72 -18.90
C GLY A 128 -14.96 9.12 -17.82
N GLN A 129 -15.40 9.82 -16.77
CA GLN A 129 -14.54 10.20 -15.64
C GLN A 129 -14.16 8.97 -14.80
N ALA A 130 -15.10 8.05 -14.59
CA ALA A 130 -14.84 6.78 -13.91
C ALA A 130 -13.77 5.95 -14.66
N LEU A 131 -13.90 5.84 -15.99
CA LEU A 131 -12.94 5.12 -16.84
C LEU A 131 -11.53 5.69 -16.71
N GLU A 132 -11.39 7.01 -16.76
CA GLU A 132 -10.10 7.68 -16.64
C GLU A 132 -9.46 7.41 -15.26
N LYS A 133 -10.25 7.49 -14.18
CA LYS A 133 -9.78 7.16 -12.83
C LYS A 133 -9.28 5.71 -12.72
N TYR A 134 -9.97 4.75 -13.33
CA TYR A 134 -9.50 3.36 -13.35
C TYR A 134 -8.20 3.19 -14.15
N ARG A 135 -8.04 3.89 -15.28
CA ARG A 135 -6.79 3.87 -16.07
C ARG A 135 -5.62 4.48 -15.33
N ILE A 136 -5.82 5.61 -14.64
CA ILE A 136 -4.82 6.23 -13.77
C ILE A 136 -4.42 5.26 -12.64
N ALA A 137 -5.41 4.62 -12.00
CA ALA A 137 -5.15 3.63 -10.96
C ALA A 137 -4.33 2.45 -11.48
N LEU A 138 -4.66 1.95 -12.69
CA LEU A 138 -3.94 0.85 -13.33
C LEU A 138 -2.48 1.22 -13.58
N SER A 139 -2.23 2.36 -14.22
CA SER A 139 -0.88 2.85 -14.50
C SER A 139 -0.03 2.99 -13.21
N SER A 140 -0.64 3.45 -12.12
CA SER A 140 0.03 3.56 -10.81
C SER A 140 0.46 2.19 -10.26
N ILE A 141 -0.41 1.19 -10.32
CA ILE A 141 -0.12 -0.16 -9.83
C ILE A 141 0.91 -0.86 -10.72
N GLU A 142 0.87 -0.66 -12.04
CA GLU A 142 1.77 -1.30 -13.00
C GLU A 142 3.25 -0.94 -12.80
N LYS A 143 3.53 0.27 -12.29
CA LYS A 143 4.90 0.68 -11.88
C LYS A 143 5.48 -0.20 -10.77
N ASN A 144 4.65 -1.01 -10.10
CA ASN A 144 5.02 -1.88 -8.99
C ASN A 144 4.78 -3.38 -9.31
N ARG A 145 4.86 -3.77 -10.60
CA ARG A 145 4.67 -5.15 -11.08
C ARG A 145 5.60 -6.19 -10.46
N SER A 146 6.74 -5.78 -9.89
CA SER A 146 7.66 -6.66 -9.17
C SER A 146 7.09 -7.19 -7.86
N VAL A 147 6.09 -6.53 -7.27
CA VAL A 147 5.40 -6.99 -6.07
C VAL A 147 4.31 -7.99 -6.45
N SER A 148 4.35 -9.21 -5.91
CA SER A 148 3.43 -10.29 -6.29
C SER A 148 1.94 -9.94 -6.15
N SER A 149 1.59 -9.19 -5.10
CA SER A 149 0.21 -8.78 -4.82
C SER A 149 -0.33 -7.74 -5.82
N SER A 150 0.54 -7.03 -6.55
CA SER A 150 0.12 -6.04 -7.55
C SER A 150 -0.57 -6.69 -8.76
N LYS A 151 -0.17 -7.92 -9.12
CA LYS A 151 -0.76 -8.68 -10.24
C LYS A 151 -2.27 -8.85 -10.09
N ARG A 152 -2.75 -9.15 -8.88
CA ARG A 152 -4.18 -9.32 -8.60
C ARG A 152 -4.93 -8.00 -8.77
N GLU A 153 -4.34 -6.89 -8.32
CA GLU A 153 -4.96 -5.57 -8.44
C GLU A 153 -4.99 -5.07 -9.89
N ILE A 154 -3.97 -5.39 -10.69
CA ILE A 154 -3.93 -5.14 -12.14
C ILE A 154 -5.10 -5.82 -12.84
N VAL A 155 -5.28 -7.13 -12.63
CA VAL A 155 -6.37 -7.89 -13.27
C VAL A 155 -7.74 -7.33 -12.89
N ARG A 156 -7.93 -6.95 -11.63
CA ARG A 156 -9.19 -6.32 -11.17
C ARG A 156 -9.47 -4.99 -11.87
N LEU A 157 -8.46 -4.13 -11.99
CA LEU A 157 -8.61 -2.85 -12.67
C LEU A 157 -8.87 -3.03 -14.16
N GLN A 158 -8.20 -3.99 -14.82
CA GLN A 158 -8.48 -4.33 -16.21
C GLN A 158 -9.93 -4.78 -16.42
N SER A 159 -10.46 -5.62 -15.53
CA SER A 159 -11.88 -6.02 -15.57
C SER A 159 -12.81 -4.81 -15.42
N MET A 160 -12.56 -3.95 -14.42
CA MET A 160 -13.37 -2.74 -14.19
C MET A 160 -13.36 -1.79 -15.39
N ILE A 161 -12.20 -1.63 -16.04
CA ILE A 161 -12.05 -0.84 -17.27
C ILE A 161 -12.91 -1.44 -18.38
N GLN A 162 -12.76 -2.75 -18.65
CA GLN A 162 -13.52 -3.43 -19.70
C GLN A 162 -15.03 -3.32 -19.48
N ASP A 163 -15.50 -3.43 -18.25
CA ASP A 163 -16.92 -3.34 -17.91
C ASP A 163 -17.47 -1.93 -18.22
N VAL A 164 -16.73 -0.88 -17.86
CA VAL A 164 -17.13 0.51 -18.17
C VAL A 164 -17.03 0.79 -19.68
N GLU A 165 -16.00 0.30 -20.35
CA GLU A 165 -15.82 0.45 -21.81
C GLU A 165 -16.96 -0.21 -22.57
N LYS A 166 -17.36 -1.43 -22.20
CA LYS A 166 -18.55 -2.09 -22.78
C LYS A 166 -19.75 -1.16 -22.66
N VAL A 167 -20.06 -0.63 -21.49
CA VAL A 167 -21.25 0.23 -21.32
C VAL A 167 -21.15 1.54 -22.12
N LEU A 168 -19.97 2.14 -22.19
CA LEU A 168 -19.75 3.38 -22.95
C LEU A 168 -19.85 3.18 -24.47
N PHE A 169 -19.34 2.07 -24.98
CA PHE A 169 -19.19 1.83 -26.42
C PHE A 169 -20.27 0.92 -27.02
N SER A 170 -21.05 0.19 -26.22
CA SER A 170 -22.20 -0.60 -26.70
C SER A 170 -23.28 0.22 -27.40
N LYS A 171 -23.29 1.55 -27.24
CA LYS A 171 -24.21 2.45 -27.96
C LYS A 171 -23.69 2.94 -29.30
N ARG A 172 -22.38 2.83 -29.60
CA ARG A 172 -21.82 3.32 -30.88
C ARG A 172 -22.11 2.39 -32.05
N ASP A 173 -22.25 1.09 -31.81
CA ASP A 173 -22.50 0.09 -32.86
C ASP A 173 -23.95 0.07 -33.39
N LYS A 174 -24.86 0.89 -32.85
CA LYS A 174 -26.27 0.97 -33.31
C LYS A 174 -26.59 2.19 -34.19
N THR A 175 -25.58 2.92 -34.63
CA THR A 175 -25.73 4.12 -35.47
C THR A 175 -24.85 4.04 -36.71
N GLU A 176 -25.05 3.00 -37.52
CA GLU A 176 -24.91 3.10 -38.97
C GLU A 176 -26.31 2.90 -39.56
N PRO A 177 -27.04 3.96 -39.97
CA PRO A 177 -28.15 3.78 -40.88
C PRO A 177 -27.58 3.46 -42.26
N GLU A 178 -28.02 2.32 -42.81
CA GLU A 178 -27.87 1.96 -44.21
C GLU A 178 -28.28 3.15 -45.09
N LEU A 179 -27.29 3.74 -45.79
CA LEU A 179 -27.57 4.62 -46.91
C LEU A 179 -27.86 3.74 -48.12
N LYS A 180 -29.14 3.75 -48.51
CA LYS A 180 -29.68 3.25 -49.78
C LYS A 180 -29.02 3.92 -50.98
#